data_AF-A0A529HWW8-F1
#
_entry.id   AF-A0A529HWW8-F1
#
_cell.length_a   1.000
_cell.length_b   1.000
_cell.length_c   1.000
_cell.angle_alpha   90.00
_cell.angle_beta   90.00
_cell.angle_gamma   90.00
#
_symmetry.space_group_name_H-M   'P 1'
#
loop_
_entity.id
_entity.type
_entity.pdbx_description
1 polymer ?
#
loop_
_entity_poly.entity_id
_entity_poly.type
_entity_poly.pdbx_seq_one_letter_code
_entity_poly.pdbx_strand_id
1 'polypeptide(L)'
;MKPKIFIDGEHGTTGLQIRALLAERGDLEIISIPTERRKETAARAEFLNAADVAILCLPDAAAKESVSLIENDTTRVIDASTAHRVAAGWEYGFAEMDKDQAKRIAAAKRVANPGC
;
A
#
# COMPACT_ATOMS: atom_id res chain seq x y z
N MET A 1 16.92 0.43 -11.25
CA MET A 1 15.78 -0.49 -11.12
C MET A 1 14.55 0.35 -10.80
N LYS A 2 13.39 0.04 -11.36
CA LYS A 2 12.15 0.77 -11.05
C LYS A 2 11.58 0.28 -9.71
N PRO A 3 11.04 1.15 -8.85
CA PRO A 3 10.37 0.70 -7.64
C PRO A 3 9.16 -0.17 -7.97
N LYS A 4 9.04 -1.30 -7.28
CA LYS A 4 7.93 -2.25 -7.40
C LYS A 4 6.77 -1.84 -6.52
N ILE A 5 5.61 -1.66 -7.13
CA ILE A 5 4.37 -1.29 -6.47
C ILE A 5 3.40 -2.46 -6.55
N PHE A 6 2.90 -2.89 -5.39
CA PHE A 6 1.83 -3.87 -5.29
C PHE A 6 0.56 -3.20 -4.76
N ILE A 7 -0.57 -3.43 -5.41
CA ILE A 7 -1.87 -2.89 -4.97
C ILE A 7 -2.71 -4.07 -4.46
N ASP A 8 -2.80 -4.21 -3.14
CA ASP A 8 -3.64 -5.23 -2.53
C ASP A 8 -5.10 -4.76 -2.54
N GLY A 9 -5.96 -5.50 -3.22
CA GLY A 9 -7.31 -5.04 -3.58
C GLY A 9 -7.40 -4.28 -4.91
N GLU A 10 -6.46 -4.51 -5.85
CA GLU A 10 -6.41 -3.82 -7.16
C GLU A 10 -7.68 -3.90 -8.02
N HIS A 11 -8.55 -4.90 -7.79
CA HIS A 11 -9.80 -5.07 -8.53
C HIS A 11 -10.99 -4.29 -7.94
N GLY A 12 -10.82 -3.70 -6.75
CA GLY A 12 -11.81 -2.77 -6.20
C GLY A 12 -11.80 -1.43 -6.95
N THR A 13 -12.85 -0.63 -6.80
CA THR A 13 -12.97 0.67 -7.50
C THR A 13 -11.80 1.60 -7.21
N THR A 14 -11.41 1.74 -5.95
CA THR A 14 -10.23 2.53 -5.53
C THR A 14 -8.93 1.96 -6.11
N GLY A 15 -8.77 0.63 -6.07
CA GLY A 15 -7.60 -0.06 -6.63
C GLY A 15 -7.45 0.15 -8.14
N LEU A 16 -8.56 0.08 -8.88
CA LEU A 16 -8.58 0.31 -10.33
C LEU A 16 -8.19 1.76 -10.68
N GLN A 17 -8.68 2.74 -9.92
CA GLN A 17 -8.31 4.15 -10.11
C GLN A 17 -6.82 4.38 -9.85
N ILE A 18 -6.29 3.85 -8.73
CA ILE A 18 -4.87 3.97 -8.40
C ILE A 18 -4.02 3.27 -9.48
N ARG A 19 -4.42 2.09 -9.94
CA ARG A 19 -3.73 1.38 -11.02
C ARG A 19 -3.70 2.20 -12.31
N ALA A 20 -4.82 2.83 -12.68
CA ALA A 20 -4.88 3.69 -13.86
C ALA A 20 -3.94 4.91 -13.73
N LEU A 21 -3.93 5.57 -12.58
CA LEU A 21 -3.03 6.71 -12.30
C LEU A 21 -1.55 6.30 -12.34
N LEU A 22 -1.22 5.14 -11.78
CA LEU A 22 0.16 4.65 -11.77
C LEU A 22 0.60 4.08 -13.13
N ALA A 23 -0.33 3.64 -13.99
CA ALA A 23 0.01 3.15 -15.33
C ALA A 23 0.60 4.24 -16.24
N GLU A 24 0.29 5.51 -15.96
CA GLU A 24 0.88 6.65 -16.68
C GLU A 24 2.34 6.95 -16.23
N ARG A 25 2.82 6.30 -15.17
CA ARG A 25 4.17 6.49 -14.64
C ARG A 25 5.17 5.49 -15.20
N GLY A 26 6.02 5.97 -16.11
CA GLY A 26 7.10 5.18 -16.70
C GLY A 26 8.25 4.84 -15.75
N ASP A 27 8.30 5.41 -14.54
CA ASP A 27 9.37 5.21 -13.55
C ASP A 27 9.07 4.11 -12.52
N LEU A 28 7.87 3.53 -12.54
CA LEU A 28 7.42 2.50 -11.61
C LEU A 28 7.20 1.14 -12.30
N GLU A 29 7.22 0.06 -11.51
CA GLU A 29 6.84 -1.29 -11.94
C GLU A 29 5.65 -1.75 -11.09
N ILE A 30 4.50 -2.00 -11.72
CA ILE A 30 3.32 -2.54 -11.01
C ILE A 30 3.36 -4.06 -11.10
N ILE A 31 3.39 -4.72 -9.95
CA ILE A 31 3.32 -6.19 -9.84
C ILE A 31 1.91 -6.61 -9.40
N SER A 32 1.44 -7.75 -9.90
CA SER A 32 0.08 -8.26 -9.65
C SER A 32 0.09 -9.76 -9.42
N ILE A 33 -0.75 -10.23 -8.49
CA ILE A 33 -0.93 -11.67 -8.25
C ILE A 33 -1.66 -12.27 -9.47
N PRO A 34 -1.19 -13.41 -10.01
CA PRO A 34 -1.93 -14.12 -11.04
C PRO A 34 -3.37 -14.44 -10.61
N THR A 35 -4.31 -14.35 -11.56
CA THR A 35 -5.75 -14.40 -11.26
C THR A 35 -6.18 -15.69 -10.55
N GLU A 36 -5.51 -16.79 -10.85
CA GLU A 36 -5.70 -18.12 -10.27
C GLU A 36 -5.22 -18.21 -8.81
N ARG A 37 -4.19 -17.43 -8.43
CA ARG A 37 -3.61 -17.41 -7.07
C ARG A 37 -4.15 -16.28 -6.19
N ARG A 38 -4.99 -15.39 -6.70
CA ARG A 38 -5.45 -14.17 -6.00
C ARG A 38 -6.17 -14.38 -4.67
N LYS A 39 -6.66 -15.60 -4.40
CA LYS A 39 -7.31 -15.97 -3.14
C LYS A 39 -6.36 -16.63 -2.14
N GLU A 40 -5.12 -16.92 -2.54
CA GLU A 40 -4.12 -17.56 -1.71
C GLU A 40 -3.45 -16.51 -0.81
N THR A 41 -3.56 -16.69 0.50
CA THR A 41 -2.84 -15.87 1.49
C THR A 41 -1.33 -15.91 1.27
N ALA A 42 -0.78 -17.07 0.87
CA ALA A 42 0.63 -17.23 0.56
C ALA A 42 1.07 -16.37 -0.64
N ALA A 43 0.26 -16.31 -1.70
CA ALA A 43 0.54 -15.43 -2.84
C ALA A 43 0.46 -13.95 -2.44
N ARG A 44 -0.51 -13.57 -1.61
CA ARG A 44 -0.58 -12.22 -1.06
C ARG A 44 0.68 -11.87 -0.27
N ALA A 45 1.14 -12.75 0.62
CA ALA A 45 2.37 -12.56 1.38
C ALA A 45 3.61 -12.45 0.47
N GLU A 46 3.72 -13.31 -0.53
CA GLU A 46 4.80 -13.28 -1.53
C GLU A 46 4.90 -11.90 -2.21
N PHE A 47 3.78 -11.38 -2.73
CA PHE A 47 3.76 -10.11 -3.44
C PHE A 47 3.91 -8.89 -2.54
N LEU A 48 3.37 -8.95 -1.32
CA LEU A 48 3.62 -7.93 -0.29
C LEU A 48 5.12 -7.81 -0.01
N ASN A 49 5.81 -8.93 0.21
CA ASN A 49 7.23 -8.95 0.53
C ASN A 49 8.15 -8.73 -0.69
N ALA A 50 7.63 -8.85 -1.91
CA ALA A 50 8.36 -8.54 -3.15
C ALA A 50 8.26 -7.05 -3.55
N ALA A 51 7.34 -6.29 -2.95
CA ALA A 51 7.10 -4.89 -3.29
C ALA A 51 7.99 -3.93 -2.49
N ASP A 52 8.45 -2.87 -3.14
CA ASP A 52 9.06 -1.73 -2.45
C ASP A 52 7.97 -0.90 -1.72
N VAL A 53 6.79 -0.76 -2.35
CA VAL A 53 5.61 -0.14 -1.76
C VAL A 53 4.37 -0.99 -1.99
N ALA A 54 3.66 -1.32 -0.92
CA ALA A 54 2.33 -1.92 -0.95
C ALA A 54 1.25 -0.85 -0.69
N ILE A 55 0.25 -0.78 -1.56
CA ILE A 55 -0.93 0.08 -1.40
C ILE A 55 -2.12 -0.80 -1.05
N LEU A 56 -2.70 -0.63 0.14
CA LEU A 56 -3.83 -1.43 0.61
C LEU A 56 -5.14 -0.72 0.29
N CYS A 57 -5.93 -1.30 -0.61
CA CYS A 57 -7.26 -0.85 -0.98
C CYS A 57 -8.30 -1.85 -0.48
N LEU A 58 -8.26 -2.11 0.82
CA LEU A 58 -8.98 -3.21 1.47
C LEU A 58 -9.91 -2.70 2.57
N PRO A 59 -10.93 -3.49 2.96
CA PRO A 59 -11.62 -3.29 4.23
C PRO A 59 -10.66 -3.43 5.41
N ASP A 60 -10.96 -2.75 6.52
CA ASP A 60 -10.08 -2.63 7.68
C ASP A 60 -9.51 -3.95 8.21
N ALA A 61 -10.34 -5.01 8.30
CA ALA A 61 -9.89 -6.31 8.78
C ALA A 61 -8.84 -6.95 7.85
N ALA A 62 -9.05 -6.85 6.55
CA ALA A 62 -8.12 -7.37 5.55
C ALA A 62 -6.86 -6.51 5.45
N ALA A 63 -6.95 -5.19 5.63
CA ALA A 63 -5.77 -4.32 5.69
C ALA A 63 -4.84 -4.71 6.85
N LYS A 64 -5.40 -5.02 8.03
CA LYS A 64 -4.63 -5.51 9.18
C LYS A 64 -4.00 -6.88 8.90
N GLU A 65 -4.74 -7.79 8.27
CA GLU A 65 -4.21 -9.09 7.83
C GLU A 65 -3.03 -8.91 6.87
N SER A 66 -3.17 -8.12 5.80
CA SER A 66 -2.10 -7.87 4.84
C SER A 66 -0.85 -7.26 5.51
N VAL A 67 -1.03 -6.32 6.43
CA VAL A 67 0.07 -5.76 7.23
C VAL A 67 0.83 -6.83 8.02
N SER A 68 0.12 -7.81 8.58
CA SER A 68 0.70 -8.91 9.35
C SER A 68 1.46 -9.95 8.52
N LEU A 69 1.22 -10.00 7.20
CA LEU A 69 1.92 -10.91 6.28
C LEU A 69 3.26 -10.34 5.78
N ILE A 70 3.59 -9.10 6.11
CA ILE A 70 4.87 -8.48 5.75
C ILE A 70 5.91 -8.90 6.79
N GLU A 71 6.90 -9.67 6.36
CA GLU A 71 7.97 -10.22 7.21
C GLU A 71 9.30 -9.48 7.01
N ASN A 72 9.48 -8.80 5.87
CA ASN A 72 10.66 -8.00 5.59
C ASN A 72 10.62 -6.62 6.27
N ASP A 73 11.75 -5.91 6.24
CA ASP A 73 11.87 -4.54 6.75
C ASP A 73 11.96 -3.47 5.65
N THR A 74 11.88 -3.89 4.38
CA THR A 74 12.05 -3.03 3.20
C THR A 74 10.74 -2.51 2.64
N THR A 75 9.66 -3.30 2.70
CA THR A 75 8.36 -2.93 2.14
C THR A 75 7.73 -1.79 2.92
N ARG A 76 7.41 -0.70 2.22
CA ARG A 76 6.64 0.42 2.76
C ARG A 76 5.16 0.22 2.47
N VAL A 77 4.29 0.73 3.34
CA VAL A 77 2.84 0.55 3.20
C VAL A 77 2.12 1.88 3.17
N ILE A 78 1.21 2.04 2.20
CA ILE A 78 0.18 3.08 2.16
C ILE A 78 -1.17 2.39 2.33
N ASP A 79 -1.85 2.62 3.45
CA ASP A 79 -3.15 2.02 3.72
C ASP A 79 -4.29 3.00 3.45
N ALA A 80 -5.15 2.69 2.48
CA ALA A 80 -6.32 3.49 2.15
C ALA A 80 -7.54 3.22 3.04
N SER A 81 -7.47 2.20 3.90
CA SER A 81 -8.53 1.84 4.85
C SER A 81 -8.56 2.79 6.06
N THR A 82 -9.50 2.56 6.99
CA THR A 82 -9.53 3.32 8.26
C THR A 82 -8.72 2.65 9.37
N ALA A 83 -8.27 1.41 9.15
CA ALA A 83 -7.67 0.53 10.15
C ALA A 83 -6.50 1.14 10.91
N HIS A 84 -5.68 1.96 10.24
CA HIS A 84 -4.42 2.46 10.79
C HIS A 84 -4.34 3.99 10.92
N ARG A 85 -5.42 4.73 10.66
CA ARG A 85 -5.42 6.21 10.67
C ARG A 85 -5.00 6.85 12.00
N VAL A 86 -5.21 6.13 13.10
CA VAL A 86 -4.83 6.55 14.46
C VAL A 86 -3.91 5.53 15.15
N ALA A 87 -3.35 4.58 14.39
CA ALA A 87 -2.50 3.54 14.94
C ALA A 87 -1.10 4.08 15.25
N ALA A 88 -0.53 3.68 16.39
CA ALA A 88 0.84 4.02 16.73
C ALA A 88 1.81 3.47 15.66
N GLY A 89 2.83 4.26 15.30
CA GLY A 89 3.81 3.89 14.28
C GLY A 89 3.36 4.11 12.83
N TRP A 90 2.17 4.69 12.62
CA TRP A 90 1.67 5.10 11.30
C TRP A 90 1.68 6.62 11.15
N GLU A 91 2.22 7.10 10.04
CA GLU A 91 2.18 8.52 9.70
C GLU A 91 0.88 8.85 8.96
N TYR A 92 0.25 9.99 9.27
CA TYR A 92 -0.98 10.39 8.60
C TYR A 92 -0.68 10.99 7.21
N GLY A 93 -1.25 10.43 6.15
CA GLY A 93 -0.86 10.69 4.75
C GLY A 93 -1.31 12.02 4.15
N PHE A 94 -1.59 13.06 4.93
CA PHE A 94 -2.01 14.36 4.42
C PHE A 94 -0.84 15.34 4.30
N ALA A 95 -0.15 15.35 3.15
CA ALA A 95 1.13 16.05 2.98
C ALA A 95 1.11 17.55 3.30
N GLU A 96 -0.03 18.21 3.12
CA GLU A 96 -0.24 19.64 3.32
C GLU A 96 -0.63 20.01 4.78
N MET A 97 -0.85 19.02 5.66
CA MET A 97 -1.35 19.25 7.02
C MET A 97 -0.40 20.12 7.88
N ASP A 98 0.91 19.98 7.65
CA ASP A 98 1.95 20.72 8.36
C ASP A 98 3.21 20.83 7.49
N LYS A 99 4.03 21.85 7.73
CA LYS A 99 5.24 22.14 6.94
C LYS A 99 6.23 20.97 6.87
N ASP A 100 6.28 20.13 7.90
CA ASP A 100 7.20 19.00 7.98
C ASP A 100 6.52 17.66 7.63
N GLN A 101 5.22 17.66 7.36
CA GLN A 101 4.42 16.46 7.12
C GLN A 101 4.86 15.69 5.88
N ALA A 102 5.13 16.39 4.77
CA ALA A 102 5.66 15.75 3.55
C ALA A 102 6.97 15.00 3.81
N LYS A 103 7.86 15.53 4.66
CA LYS A 103 9.11 14.87 5.03
C LYS A 103 8.86 13.66 5.92
N ARG A 104 7.93 13.77 6.88
CA ARG A 104 7.51 12.63 7.73
C ARG A 104 6.97 11.48 6.89
N ILE A 105 6.04 11.76 5.97
CA ILE A 105 5.49 10.79 5.02
C ILE A 105 6.60 10.17 4.18
N ALA A 106 7.50 10.98 3.63
CA ALA A 106 8.60 10.50 2.79
C ALA A 106 9.56 9.55 3.53
N ALA A 107 9.75 9.73 4.85
CA ALA A 107 10.59 8.87 5.68
C ALA A 107 9.85 7.68 6.33
N ALA A 108 8.51 7.71 6.40
CA ALA A 108 7.73 6.71 7.10
C ALA A 108 7.67 5.36 6.38
N LYS A 109 7.82 4.26 7.13
CA LYS A 109 7.58 2.90 6.60
C LYS A 109 6.09 2.60 6.43
N ARG A 110 5.23 3.22 7.24
CA ARG A 110 3.79 2.97 7.29
C ARG A 110 3.04 4.31 7.25
N VAL A 111 2.18 4.47 6.26
CA VAL A 111 1.41 5.69 6.01
C VAL A 111 -0.07 5.34 5.91
N ALA A 112 -0.92 6.02 6.67
CA ALA A 112 -2.37 5.85 6.59
C ALA A 112 -2.97 6.97 5.74
N ASN A 113 -3.65 6.63 4.65
CA ASN A 113 -4.30 7.60 3.79
C ASN A 113 -5.47 8.28 4.54
N PRO A 114 -5.63 9.61 4.37
CA PRO A 114 -6.80 10.33 4.87
C PRO A 114 -8.13 9.81 4.32
N GLY A 115 -9.23 10.26 4.91
CA GLY A 115 -10.57 10.10 4.32
C GLY A 115 -10.71 10.92 3.03
N CYS A 116 -11.64 10.52 2.17
CA CYS A 116 -12.01 11.27 0.96
C CYS A 116 -12.86 12.51 1.27
#